data_AF-A0A513X0B0-F1
#
_entry.id   AF-A0A513X0B0-F1
#
_cell.length_a   1.000
_cell.length_b   1.000
_cell.length_c   1.000
_cell.angle_alpha   90.00
_cell.angle_beta   90.00
_cell.angle_gamma   90.00
#
_symmetry.space_group_name_H-M   'P 1'
#
loop_
_entity.id
_entity.type
_entity.pdbx_description
1 polymer ?
#
loop_
_entity_poly.entity_id
_entity_poly.type
_entity_poly.pdbx_seq_one_letter_code
_entity_poly.pdbx_strand_id
1 'polypeptide(L)'
;MTLTMITLMTLTLLTSCITPTHPLTMSITVLLLALNLSAALAFFTIWYAYMLYMVTVGGILVMFLYISSLSPNTILSLKPTPLQLMILLNTTFLLFTKPTPTPSTVNTQIHNNPPEEIITFFLKNENTSLFFLLTCLLLFSMSVVTTLLSKTKAAPMRGSHHCSMYYSFKKINIK
;
A
#
# COMPACT_ATOMS: atom_id res chain seq x y z
N MET A 1 -13.45 -13.33 17.20
CA MET A 1 -14.58 -12.68 16.50
C MET A 1 -14.10 -11.52 15.65
N THR A 2 -13.51 -10.46 16.21
CA THR A 2 -13.04 -9.30 15.44
C THR A 2 -12.05 -9.66 14.33
N LEU A 3 -11.00 -10.44 14.63
CA LEU A 3 -10.04 -10.90 13.62
C LEU A 3 -10.71 -11.71 12.50
N THR A 4 -11.62 -12.62 12.87
CA THR A 4 -12.35 -13.43 11.87
C THR A 4 -13.30 -12.58 11.02
N MET A 5 -13.94 -11.55 11.59
CA MET A 5 -14.72 -10.58 10.81
C MET A 5 -13.81 -9.87 9.80
N ILE A 6 -12.64 -9.41 10.27
CA ILE A 6 -11.71 -8.64 9.44
C ILE A 6 -11.14 -9.52 8.33
N THR A 7 -10.79 -10.78 8.60
CA THR A 7 -10.32 -11.70 7.55
C THR A 7 -11.40 -11.96 6.50
N LEU A 8 -12.66 -12.05 6.90
CA LEU A 8 -13.77 -12.21 5.96
C LEU A 8 -13.97 -10.95 5.12
N MET A 9 -13.87 -9.76 5.74
CA MET A 9 -13.89 -8.47 5.03
C MET A 9 -12.70 -8.31 4.06
N THR A 10 -11.51 -8.80 4.42
CA THR A 10 -10.38 -8.77 3.48
C THR A 10 -10.62 -9.67 2.27
N LEU A 11 -11.24 -10.84 2.46
CA LEU A 11 -11.54 -11.77 1.39
C LEU A 11 -12.59 -11.19 0.42
N THR A 12 -13.61 -10.50 0.93
CA THR A 12 -14.59 -9.81 0.07
C THR A 12 -13.95 -8.71 -0.75
N LEU A 13 -13.13 -7.88 -0.12
CA LEU A 13 -12.46 -6.76 -0.79
C LEU A 13 -11.50 -7.25 -1.87
N LEU A 14 -10.76 -8.34 -1.62
CA LEU A 14 -9.90 -8.98 -2.63
C LEU A 14 -10.69 -9.41 -3.86
N THR A 15 -11.83 -10.10 -3.67
CA THR A 15 -12.67 -10.53 -4.79
C THR A 15 -13.30 -9.34 -5.54
N SER A 16 -13.60 -8.24 -4.85
CA SER A 16 -14.15 -7.02 -5.45
C SER A 16 -13.12 -6.24 -6.30
N CYS A 17 -11.83 -6.48 -6.10
CA CYS A 17 -10.78 -5.82 -6.89
C CYS A 17 -10.66 -6.36 -8.34
N ILE A 18 -11.25 -7.52 -8.64
CA ILE A 18 -11.13 -8.18 -9.94
C ILE A 18 -12.15 -7.64 -10.97
N THR A 19 -13.24 -7.04 -10.50
CA THR A 19 -14.38 -6.63 -11.33
C THR A 19 -14.52 -5.14 -11.71
N PRO A 20 -13.68 -4.17 -11.28
CA PRO A 20 -13.94 -2.77 -11.59
C PRO A 20 -13.61 -2.45 -13.05
N THR A 21 -14.57 -1.82 -13.73
CA THR A 21 -14.42 -1.34 -15.11
C THR A 21 -13.68 0.00 -15.20
N HIS A 22 -13.66 0.77 -14.11
CA HIS A 22 -13.08 2.11 -14.06
C HIS A 22 -11.86 2.14 -13.12
N PRO A 23 -10.72 2.74 -13.52
CA PRO A 23 -9.50 2.74 -12.70
C PRO A 23 -9.68 3.49 -11.36
N LEU A 24 -10.54 4.52 -11.33
CA LEU A 24 -10.90 5.23 -10.09
C LEU A 24 -11.56 4.30 -9.07
N THR A 25 -12.54 3.49 -9.47
CA THR A 25 -13.23 2.60 -8.52
C THR A 25 -12.30 1.49 -8.04
N MET A 26 -11.41 1.00 -8.91
CA MET A 26 -10.36 0.06 -8.55
C MET A 26 -9.44 0.63 -7.45
N SER A 27 -8.98 1.88 -7.61
CA SER A 27 -8.10 2.50 -6.62
C SER A 27 -8.77 2.68 -5.24
N ILE A 28 -10.07 3.00 -5.22
CA ILE A 28 -10.85 3.14 -3.99
C ILE A 28 -11.01 1.78 -3.30
N THR A 29 -11.30 0.71 -4.06
CA THR A 29 -11.40 -0.65 -3.48
C THR A 29 -10.06 -1.14 -2.92
N VAL A 30 -8.94 -0.79 -3.57
CA VAL A 30 -7.60 -1.17 -3.10
C VAL A 30 -7.19 -0.37 -1.86
N LEU A 31 -7.55 0.91 -1.76
CA LEU A 31 -7.34 1.72 -0.54
C LEU A 31 -8.11 1.10 0.65
N LEU A 32 -9.35 0.69 0.44
CA LEU A 32 -10.15 0.03 1.47
C LEU A 32 -9.57 -1.35 1.86
N LEU A 33 -9.04 -2.10 0.90
CA LEU A 33 -8.33 -3.35 1.16
C LEU A 33 -7.06 -3.13 2.01
N ALA A 34 -6.26 -2.11 1.69
CA ALA A 34 -5.04 -1.77 2.43
C ALA A 34 -5.36 -1.38 3.88
N LEU A 35 -6.41 -0.59 4.09
CA LEU A 35 -6.94 -0.26 5.42
C LEU A 35 -7.29 -1.53 6.22
N ASN A 36 -8.07 -2.44 5.64
CA ASN A 36 -8.47 -3.68 6.31
C ASN A 36 -7.28 -4.59 6.63
N LEU A 37 -6.30 -4.67 5.73
CA LEU A 37 -5.08 -5.46 5.95
C LEU A 37 -4.22 -4.89 7.08
N SER A 38 -4.06 -3.56 7.14
CA SER A 38 -3.36 -2.90 8.24
C SER A 38 -4.08 -3.07 9.58
N ALA A 39 -5.41 -3.02 9.59
CA ALA A 39 -6.23 -3.28 10.78
C ALA A 39 -6.11 -4.74 11.25
N ALA A 40 -5.99 -5.71 10.34
CA ALA A 40 -5.74 -7.10 10.68
C ALA A 40 -4.37 -7.29 11.36
N LEU A 41 -3.34 -6.61 10.85
CA LEU A 41 -1.98 -6.67 11.40
C LEU A 41 -1.83 -5.97 12.74
N ALA A 42 -2.67 -4.96 13.02
CA ALA A 42 -2.67 -4.22 14.28
C ALA A 42 -2.98 -5.13 15.49
N PHE A 43 -3.66 -6.26 15.30
CA PHE A 43 -3.89 -7.24 16.37
C PHE A 43 -2.61 -7.96 16.82
N PHE A 44 -1.57 -8.02 15.97
CA PHE A 44 -0.30 -8.66 16.30
C PHE A 44 0.72 -7.63 16.80
N THR A 45 1.00 -6.60 16.00
CA THR A 45 1.95 -5.54 16.36
C THR A 45 1.52 -4.21 15.76
N ILE A 46 1.21 -3.24 16.63
CA ILE A 46 0.68 -1.94 16.23
C ILE A 46 1.72 -1.13 15.44
N TRP A 47 2.99 -1.21 15.82
CA TRP A 47 4.07 -0.46 15.16
C TRP A 47 4.28 -0.90 13.70
N TYR A 48 4.24 -2.20 13.43
CA TYR A 48 4.37 -2.72 12.07
C TYR A 48 3.14 -2.39 11.22
N ALA A 49 1.93 -2.53 11.79
CA ALA A 49 0.69 -2.15 11.11
C ALA A 49 0.68 -0.68 10.68
N TYR A 50 1.18 0.22 11.53
CA TYR A 50 1.31 1.64 11.23
C TYR A 50 2.28 1.91 10.06
N MET A 51 3.47 1.31 10.10
CA MET A 51 4.46 1.50 9.02
C MET A 51 3.93 0.97 7.68
N LEU A 52 3.27 -0.20 7.69
CA LEU A 52 2.68 -0.78 6.48
C LEU A 52 1.53 0.08 5.94
N TYR A 53 0.69 0.64 6.81
CA TYR A 53 -0.35 1.58 6.41
C TYR A 53 0.23 2.81 5.70
N MET A 54 1.24 3.46 6.29
CA MET A 54 1.85 4.67 5.72
C MET A 54 2.46 4.43 4.34
N VAL A 55 3.15 3.29 4.15
CA VAL A 55 3.80 2.97 2.87
C VAL A 55 2.79 2.56 1.80
N THR A 56 1.83 1.70 2.14
CA THR A 56 0.85 1.18 1.16
C THR A 56 -0.15 2.24 0.73
N VAL A 57 -0.75 2.95 1.68
CA VAL A 57 -1.70 4.04 1.37
C VAL A 57 -0.99 5.20 0.71
N GLY A 58 0.21 5.58 1.17
CA GLY A 58 1.02 6.63 0.54
C GLY A 58 1.34 6.31 -0.92
N GLY A 59 1.76 5.08 -1.23
CA GLY A 59 2.10 4.66 -2.59
C GLY A 59 0.88 4.65 -3.54
N ILE A 60 -0.26 4.14 -3.07
CA ILE A 60 -1.48 4.04 -3.89
C ILE A 60 -2.08 5.44 -4.16
N LEU A 61 -1.99 6.38 -3.21
CA LEU A 61 -2.50 7.75 -3.38
C LEU A 61 -1.79 8.53 -4.49
N VAL A 62 -0.48 8.34 -4.67
CA VAL A 62 0.26 9.01 -5.76
C VAL A 62 -0.20 8.49 -7.13
N MET A 63 -0.36 7.17 -7.27
CA MET A 63 -0.88 6.55 -8.49
C MET A 63 -2.33 6.98 -8.78
N PHE A 64 -3.15 7.14 -7.74
CA PHE A 64 -4.51 7.65 -7.86
C PHE A 64 -4.54 9.08 -8.41
N LEU A 65 -3.74 9.98 -7.83
CA LEU A 65 -3.69 11.38 -8.28
C LEU A 65 -3.25 11.45 -9.75
N TYR A 66 -2.25 10.64 -10.13
CA TYR A 66 -1.79 10.56 -11.51
C TYR A 66 -2.92 10.19 -12.48
N ILE A 67 -3.60 9.05 -12.25
CA ILE A 67 -4.65 8.57 -13.17
C ILE A 67 -5.86 9.51 -13.18
N SER A 68 -6.22 10.11 -12.04
CA SER A 68 -7.32 11.06 -11.95
C SER A 68 -7.08 12.36 -12.74
N SER A 69 -5.81 12.79 -12.87
CA SER A 69 -5.43 13.98 -13.64
C SER A 69 -5.44 13.78 -15.16
N LEU A 70 -5.35 12.52 -15.61
CA LEU A 70 -5.29 12.13 -17.03
C LEU A 70 -6.66 11.74 -17.59
N SER A 71 -7.61 11.35 -16.74
CA SER A 71 -8.94 10.96 -17.18
C SER A 71 -9.78 12.20 -17.50
N PRO A 72 -10.33 12.34 -18.71
CA PRO A 72 -11.43 13.28 -18.93
C PRO A 72 -12.58 12.90 -18.00
N ASN A 73 -13.33 13.88 -17.48
CA ASN A 73 -14.43 13.72 -16.53
C ASN A 73 -15.63 12.93 -17.14
N THR A 74 -15.43 11.67 -17.51
CA THR A 74 -16.51 10.79 -17.97
C THR A 74 -17.37 10.42 -16.77
N ILE A 75 -18.68 10.58 -16.93
CA ILE A 75 -19.67 10.29 -15.88
C ILE A 75 -19.51 8.83 -15.45
N LEU A 76 -19.16 8.63 -14.18
CA LEU A 76 -18.91 7.32 -13.59
C LEU A 76 -20.20 6.49 -13.57
N SER A 77 -20.32 5.50 -14.46
CA SER A 77 -21.45 4.56 -14.45
C SER A 77 -21.13 3.32 -13.60
N LEU A 78 -21.37 3.42 -12.29
CA LEU A 78 -21.33 2.27 -11.38
C LEU A 78 -22.58 1.42 -11.59
N LYS A 79 -22.46 0.38 -12.41
CA LYS A 79 -23.45 -0.72 -12.44
C LYS A 79 -22.94 -1.84 -11.53
N PRO A 80 -23.63 -2.18 -10.43
CA PRO A 80 -23.22 -3.29 -9.58
C PRO A 80 -23.29 -4.58 -10.42
N THR A 81 -22.20 -5.33 -10.44
CA THR A 81 -22.19 -6.63 -11.11
C THR A 81 -22.92 -7.65 -10.23
N PRO A 82 -23.72 -8.57 -10.80
CA PRO A 82 -24.46 -9.57 -10.02
C PRO A 82 -23.53 -10.47 -9.18
N LEU A 83 -22.30 -10.67 -9.65
CA LEU A 83 -21.24 -11.38 -8.93
C LEU A 83 -20.87 -10.67 -7.61
N GLN A 84 -20.78 -9.35 -7.62
CA GLN A 84 -20.46 -8.54 -6.44
C GLN A 84 -21.56 -8.61 -5.38
N LEU A 85 -22.82 -8.69 -5.80
CA LEU A 85 -23.96 -8.89 -4.91
C LEU A 85 -23.96 -10.29 -4.28
N MET A 86 -23.67 -11.33 -5.05
CA MET A 86 -23.57 -12.71 -4.55
C MET A 86 -22.46 -12.86 -3.49
N ILE A 87 -21.29 -12.24 -3.73
CA ILE A 87 -20.19 -12.25 -2.77
C ILE A 87 -20.60 -11.54 -1.47
N LEU A 88 -21.25 -10.38 -1.55
CA LEU A 88 -21.71 -9.65 -0.38
C LEU A 88 -22.67 -10.50 0.47
N LEU A 89 -23.65 -11.15 -0.17
CA LEU A 89 -24.63 -12.01 0.50
C LEU A 89 -24.00 -13.25 1.15
N ASN A 90 -23.03 -13.89 0.51
CA ASN A 90 -22.32 -15.03 1.10
C ASN A 90 -21.57 -14.64 2.38
N THR A 91 -21.03 -13.43 2.41
CA THR A 91 -20.24 -12.99 3.56
C THR A 91 -21.10 -12.59 4.74
N THR A 92 -22.24 -11.93 4.51
CA THR A 92 -23.21 -11.68 5.59
C THR A 92 -23.73 -12.99 6.16
N PHE A 93 -24.01 -13.99 5.33
CA PHE A 93 -24.43 -15.32 5.81
C PHE A 93 -23.36 -15.99 6.69
N LEU A 94 -22.08 -15.91 6.30
CA LEU A 94 -21.00 -16.48 7.10
C LEU A 94 -20.83 -15.79 8.47
N LEU A 95 -21.18 -14.51 8.58
CA LEU A 95 -21.15 -13.76 9.83
C LEU A 95 -22.25 -14.21 10.81
N PHE A 96 -23.43 -14.58 10.31
CA PHE A 96 -24.56 -15.02 11.15
C PHE A 96 -24.41 -16.45 11.68
N THR A 97 -23.65 -17.31 11.00
CA THR A 97 -23.59 -18.76 11.33
C THR A 97 -22.67 -19.12 12.49
N LYS A 98 -21.97 -18.16 13.11
CA LYS A 98 -21.12 -18.43 14.29
C LYS A 98 -21.60 -17.69 15.55
N PRO A 99 -22.62 -18.21 16.27
CA PRO A 99 -22.85 -17.81 17.65
C PRO A 99 -21.90 -18.63 18.53
N THR A 100 -20.71 -18.10 18.82
CA THR A 100 -19.84 -18.68 19.86
C THR A 100 -19.40 -17.60 20.82
N PRO A 101 -19.22 -17.94 22.10
CA PRO A 101 -19.24 -16.96 23.18
C PRO A 101 -18.12 -15.94 23.01
N THR A 102 -18.46 -14.72 23.44
CA THR A 102 -17.56 -13.59 23.62
C THR A 102 -16.19 -14.09 24.08
N PRO A 103 -15.11 -13.91 23.29
CA PRO A 103 -13.79 -14.08 23.87
C PRO A 103 -13.67 -13.01 24.96
N SER A 104 -13.65 -13.45 26.21
CA SER A 104 -13.15 -12.64 27.32
C SER A 104 -11.88 -11.98 26.83
N THR A 105 -11.81 -10.66 26.95
CA THR A 105 -10.61 -9.88 26.69
C THR A 105 -9.46 -10.50 27.47
N VAL A 106 -8.69 -11.38 26.83
CA VAL A 106 -7.40 -11.78 27.35
C VAL A 106 -6.56 -10.53 27.21
N ASN A 107 -6.41 -9.82 28.32
CA ASN A 107 -5.41 -8.76 28.44
C ASN A 107 -4.06 -9.37 28.04
N THR A 108 -3.62 -9.07 26.82
CA THR A 108 -2.25 -9.32 26.37
C THR A 108 -1.23 -8.42 27.11
N GLN A 109 -1.68 -7.65 28.11
CA GLN A 109 -0.86 -6.84 29.00
C GLN A 109 -0.34 -7.59 30.24
N ILE A 110 -0.76 -8.85 30.49
CA ILE A 110 -0.05 -9.68 31.49
C ILE A 110 1.06 -10.43 30.76
N HIS A 111 2.08 -9.66 30.39
CA HIS A 111 3.34 -10.17 29.89
C HIS A 111 4.18 -10.51 31.13
N ASN A 112 4.16 -11.78 31.56
CA ASN A 112 5.05 -12.25 32.65
C ASN A 112 6.51 -12.41 32.19
N ASN A 113 6.77 -12.23 30.90
CA ASN A 113 8.11 -12.04 30.38
C ASN A 113 8.35 -10.52 30.20
N PRO A 114 9.57 -9.99 30.16
CA PRO A 114 9.75 -8.65 29.62
C PRO A 114 9.30 -8.66 28.14
N PRO A 115 8.65 -7.59 27.62
CA PRO A 115 8.50 -7.45 26.19
C PRO A 115 9.90 -7.51 25.61
N GLU A 116 10.22 -8.54 24.83
CA GLU A 116 11.45 -8.54 24.06
C GLU A 116 11.31 -7.39 23.06
N GLU A 117 11.78 -6.21 23.47
CA GLU A 117 11.90 -5.07 22.61
C GLU A 117 12.64 -5.55 21.37
N ILE A 118 12.07 -5.32 20.19
CA ILE A 118 12.62 -5.75 18.90
C ILE A 118 14.11 -5.36 18.78
N ILE A 119 14.48 -4.26 19.42
CA ILE A 119 15.85 -3.78 19.57
C ILE A 119 16.73 -4.81 20.30
N THR A 120 16.30 -5.31 21.46
CA THR A 120 17.04 -6.32 22.24
C THR A 120 17.14 -7.66 21.51
N PHE A 121 16.12 -8.04 20.73
CA PHE A 121 16.17 -9.24 19.88
C PHE A 121 17.29 -9.18 18.83
N PHE A 122 17.46 -8.03 18.16
CA PHE A 122 18.52 -7.84 17.16
C PHE A 122 19.92 -7.64 17.77
N LEU A 123 19.98 -7.09 18.99
CA LEU A 123 21.22 -6.91 19.75
C LEU A 123 21.65 -8.17 20.51
N LYS A 124 20.80 -9.21 20.57
CA LYS A 124 21.15 -10.49 21.16
C LYS A 124 22.33 -11.10 20.39
N ASN A 125 23.32 -11.62 21.14
CA ASN A 125 24.58 -12.13 20.58
C ASN A 125 24.39 -13.15 19.44
N GLU A 126 23.32 -13.96 19.50
CA GLU A 126 22.95 -14.97 18.50
C GLU A 126 22.52 -14.36 17.15
N ASN A 127 21.96 -13.16 17.14
CA ASN A 127 21.37 -12.51 15.95
C ASN A 127 22.25 -11.41 15.35
N THR A 128 23.48 -11.23 15.88
CA THR A 128 24.42 -10.19 15.44
C THR A 128 24.75 -10.27 13.95
N SER A 129 24.84 -11.49 13.39
CA SER A 129 25.05 -11.72 11.95
C SER A 129 23.93 -11.15 11.09
N LEU A 130 22.67 -11.27 11.54
CA LEU A 130 21.50 -10.73 10.87
C LEU A 130 21.53 -9.20 10.88
N PHE A 131 21.93 -8.58 12.00
CA PHE A 131 22.07 -7.13 12.10
C PHE A 131 23.11 -6.58 11.10
N PHE A 132 24.27 -7.22 10.98
CA PHE A 132 25.28 -6.86 9.97
C PHE A 132 24.77 -7.03 8.54
N LEU A 133 24.06 -8.12 8.26
CA LEU A 133 23.47 -8.37 6.94
C LEU A 133 22.45 -7.29 6.56
N LEU A 134 21.59 -6.89 7.51
CA LEU A 134 20.59 -5.84 7.30
C LEU A 134 21.25 -4.48 6.99
N THR A 135 22.33 -4.16 7.72
CA THR A 135 23.10 -2.93 7.53
C THR A 135 23.78 -2.91 6.16
N CYS A 136 24.35 -4.05 5.74
CA CYS A 136 24.96 -4.21 4.42
C CYS A 136 23.92 -4.03 3.29
N LEU A 137 22.73 -4.62 3.45
CA LEU A 137 21.62 -4.45 2.49
C LEU A 137 21.18 -2.99 2.35
N LEU A 138 21.08 -2.25 3.46
CA LEU A 138 20.75 -0.83 3.41
C LEU A 138 21.81 0.00 2.69
N LEU A 139 23.09 -0.21 3.00
CA LEU A 139 24.20 0.45 2.31
C LEU A 139 24.22 0.11 0.81
N PHE A 140 23.99 -1.16 0.47
CA PHE A 140 23.89 -1.59 -0.92
C PHE A 140 22.72 -0.90 -1.63
N SER A 141 21.53 -0.84 -1.02
CA SER A 141 20.37 -0.17 -1.62
C SER A 141 20.63 1.30 -1.94
N MET A 142 21.29 2.05 -1.05
CA MET A 142 21.66 3.44 -1.28
C MET A 142 22.73 3.58 -2.37
N SER A 143 23.68 2.65 -2.44
CA SER A 143 24.66 2.60 -3.53
C SER A 143 24.02 2.33 -4.90
N VAL A 144 23.01 1.44 -4.96
CA VAL A 144 22.26 1.15 -6.19
C VAL A 144 21.45 2.37 -6.63
N VAL A 145 20.78 3.05 -5.69
CA VAL A 145 20.03 4.27 -5.99
C VAL A 145 20.96 5.37 -6.53
N THR A 146 22.09 5.65 -5.87
CA THR A 146 23.03 6.69 -6.35
C THR A 146 23.65 6.37 -7.71
N THR A 147 23.94 5.11 -8.00
CA THR A 147 24.43 4.69 -9.33
C THR A 147 23.35 4.78 -10.41
N LEU A 148 22.09 4.48 -10.10
CA LEU A 148 20.94 4.68 -10.99
C LEU A 148 20.71 6.17 -11.30
N LEU A 149 20.78 7.04 -10.30
CA LEU A 149 20.63 8.49 -10.50
C LEU A 149 21.83 9.09 -11.26
N SER A 150 23.05 8.58 -11.08
CA SER A 150 24.24 9.10 -11.77
C SER A 150 24.25 8.84 -13.28
N LYS A 151 23.55 7.78 -13.74
CA LYS A 151 23.53 7.40 -15.15
C LYS A 151 22.54 8.20 -16.00
N THR A 152 21.62 8.94 -15.40
CA THR A 152 20.68 9.81 -16.13
C THR A 152 21.28 11.20 -16.33
N LYS A 153 22.09 11.39 -17.37
CA LYS A 153 22.63 12.70 -17.79
C LYS A 153 21.57 13.73 -18.25
N ALA A 154 20.29 13.41 -18.14
CA ALA A 154 19.21 14.36 -18.35
C ALA A 154 18.10 14.04 -17.34
N ALA A 155 18.08 14.79 -16.23
CA ALA A 155 16.92 14.84 -15.36
C ALA A 155 15.71 15.33 -16.19
N PRO A 156 14.60 14.58 -16.29
CA PRO A 156 13.42 14.99 -17.06
C PRO A 156 12.71 16.24 -16.51
N MET A 157 13.15 16.76 -15.35
CA MET A 157 12.51 17.88 -14.63
C MET A 157 13.25 19.22 -14.72
N ARG A 158 14.34 19.33 -15.49
CA ARG A 158 14.78 20.64 -15.98
C ARG A 158 14.31 20.78 -17.42
N GLY A 159 13.18 21.48 -17.58
CA GLY A 159 12.56 21.73 -18.88
C GLY A 159 13.57 22.29 -19.88
N SER A 160 14.00 21.47 -20.83
CA SER A 160 14.78 21.88 -21.99
C SER A 160 13.91 22.51 -23.09
N HIS A 161 12.62 22.74 -22.82
CA HIS A 161 11.71 23.44 -23.73
C HIS A 161 12.13 24.88 -24.05
N HIS A 162 13.04 25.49 -23.28
CA HIS A 162 13.54 26.83 -23.60
C HIS A 162 14.61 26.86 -24.70
N CYS A 163 15.29 25.74 -24.98
CA CYS A 163 16.36 25.70 -25.99
C CYS A 163 15.83 25.43 -27.41
N SER A 164 14.73 24.67 -27.55
CA SER A 164 14.13 24.36 -28.85
C SER A 164 13.46 25.57 -29.52
N MET A 165 12.83 26.45 -28.74
CA MET A 165 12.15 27.66 -29.25
C MET A 165 13.11 28.68 -29.87
N TYR A 166 14.30 28.87 -29.29
CA TYR A 166 15.30 29.80 -29.82
C TYR A 166 15.88 29.35 -31.17
N TYR A 167 16.02 28.05 -31.38
CA TYR A 167 16.54 27.52 -32.65
C TYR A 167 15.52 27.65 -33.79
N SER A 168 14.22 27.55 -33.49
CA SER A 168 13.14 27.76 -34.47
C SER A 168 13.01 29.23 -34.87
N PHE A 169 13.07 30.17 -33.90
CA PHE A 169 13.03 31.61 -34.19
C PHE A 169 14.24 32.11 -34.98
N LYS A 170 15.45 31.61 -34.71
CA LYS A 170 16.64 31.99 -35.48
C LYS A 170 16.60 31.48 -36.92
N LYS A 171 15.88 30.39 -37.20
CA LYS A 171 15.72 29.86 -38.57
C LYS A 171 14.65 30.60 -39.37
N ILE A 172 13.66 31.20 -38.70
CA ILE A 172 12.60 32.01 -39.31
C ILE A 172 13.12 33.41 -39.68
N ASN A 173 14.11 33.95 -38.97
CA ASN A 173 14.66 35.28 -39.21
C ASN A 173 15.86 35.33 -40.20
N ILE A 174 16.11 34.25 -40.95
CA ILE A 174 17.21 34.14 -41.96
C ILE A 174 16.64 33.75 -43.35
N LYS A 175 15.37 34.03 -43.61
CA LYS A 175 14.76 33.99 -44.95
C LYS A 175 13.93 35.24 -45.17
#